data_AF-A0A6A5ZTI2-F1
#
_entry.id   AF-A0A6A5ZTI2-F1
#
_cell.length_a   1.000
_cell.length_b   1.000
_cell.length_c   1.000
_cell.angle_alpha   90.00
_cell.angle_beta   90.00
_cell.angle_gamma   90.00
#
_symmetry.space_group_name_H-M   'P 1'
#
loop_
_entity.id
_entity.type
_entity.pdbx_description
1 polymer ?
#
loop_
_entity_poly.entity_id
_entity_poly.type
_entity_poly.pdbx_seq_one_letter_code
_entity_poly.pdbx_strand_id
1 'polypeptide(L)'
;MATIAIVIYQLRSKMRLRRWSASEIAMFVFQADDQLAALVERLPSHLQNDEPVTPETQARDAKTRLAMTILYYRLSINRVLQTHWRDWLEGSTNYARARIVCFSSAVGVIHSAVARSADRLRLRSWDFAMVVFSAAITLALEVQGSTEQISQFVEAVIAGKEFLKGS
;
A
#
# COMPACT_ATOMS: atom_id res chain seq x y z
N MET A 1 -9.48 -1.74 -12.49
CA MET A 1 -10.01 -0.58 -11.74
C MET A 1 -11.42 -0.81 -11.20
N ALA A 2 -12.40 -1.24 -12.01
CA ALA A 2 -13.77 -1.53 -11.53
C ALA A 2 -13.81 -2.52 -10.34
N THR A 3 -13.04 -3.61 -10.42
CA THR A 3 -12.94 -4.61 -9.34
C THR A 3 -12.39 -4.01 -8.05
N ILE A 4 -11.34 -3.19 -8.12
CA ILE A 4 -10.76 -2.51 -6.95
C ILE A 4 -11.81 -1.60 -6.29
N ALA A 5 -12.55 -0.83 -7.10
CA ALA A 5 -13.61 0.04 -6.62
C ALA A 5 -14.73 -0.76 -5.93
N ILE A 6 -15.11 -1.92 -6.49
CA ILE A 6 -16.11 -2.82 -5.89
C ILE A 6 -15.62 -3.34 -4.53
N VAL A 7 -14.39 -3.85 -4.43
CA VAL A 7 -13.81 -4.37 -3.18
C VAL A 7 -13.84 -3.30 -2.09
N ILE A 8 -13.39 -2.08 -2.42
CA ILE A 8 -13.34 -0.96 -1.47
C ILE A 8 -14.75 -0.52 -1.08
N TYR A 9 -15.66 -0.41 -2.05
CA TYR A 9 -17.04 -0.02 -1.79
C TYR A 9 -17.73 -1.05 -0.88
N GLN A 10 -17.52 -2.34 -1.10
CA GLN A 10 -18.05 -3.40 -0.26
C GLN A 10 -17.50 -3.33 1.15
N LEU A 11 -16.20 -3.12 1.32
CA LEU A 11 -15.60 -2.95 2.65
C LEU A 11 -16.17 -1.71 3.35
N ARG A 12 -16.16 -0.55 2.68
CA ARG A 12 -16.64 0.72 3.25
C ARG A 12 -18.13 0.68 3.58
N SER A 13 -18.94 0.06 2.74
CA SER A 13 -20.37 -0.10 2.99
C SER A 13 -20.59 -0.99 4.21
N LYS A 14 -19.94 -2.16 4.30
CA LYS A 14 -19.98 -3.03 5.50
C LYS A 14 -19.64 -2.26 6.77
N MET A 15 -18.53 -1.52 6.76
CA MET A 15 -18.08 -0.72 7.92
C MET A 15 -19.06 0.37 8.36
N ARG A 16 -19.95 0.84 7.46
CA ARG A 16 -20.97 1.87 7.76
C ARG A 16 -22.28 1.32 8.30
N LEU A 17 -22.58 0.03 8.07
CA LEU A 17 -23.88 -0.55 8.43
C LEU A 17 -24.13 -0.58 9.93
N ARG A 18 -23.11 -0.92 10.71
CA ARG A 18 -23.17 -1.01 12.18
C ARG A 18 -21.77 -0.94 12.78
N ARG A 19 -21.71 -0.88 14.11
CA ARG A 19 -20.46 -1.11 14.85
C ARG A 19 -20.17 -2.61 14.84
N TRP A 20 -19.00 -2.97 14.34
CA TRP A 20 -18.51 -4.34 14.28
C TRP A 20 -17.50 -4.58 15.39
N SER A 21 -17.37 -5.83 15.82
CA SER A 21 -16.25 -6.22 16.68
C SER A 21 -14.92 -6.18 15.92
N ALA A 22 -13.80 -6.05 16.65
CA ALA A 22 -12.48 -6.01 16.03
C ALA A 22 -12.16 -7.25 15.17
N SER A 23 -12.65 -8.43 15.59
CA SER A 23 -12.48 -9.69 14.85
C SER A 23 -13.29 -9.71 13.54
N GLU A 24 -14.51 -9.20 13.53
CA GLU A 24 -15.31 -9.07 12.31
C GLU A 24 -14.68 -8.07 11.34
N ILE A 25 -14.17 -6.94 11.84
CA ILE A 25 -13.45 -5.95 11.03
C ILE A 25 -12.20 -6.58 10.40
N ALA A 26 -11.42 -7.33 11.17
CA ALA A 26 -10.24 -8.04 10.68
C ALA A 26 -10.59 -9.03 9.56
N MET A 27 -11.65 -9.81 9.74
CA MET A 27 -12.12 -10.75 8.71
C MET A 27 -12.49 -10.02 7.41
N PHE A 28 -13.19 -8.89 7.49
CA PHE A 28 -13.54 -8.10 6.29
C PHE A 28 -12.31 -7.51 5.61
N VAL A 29 -11.35 -7.02 6.39
CA VAL A 29 -10.08 -6.47 5.88
C VAL A 29 -9.26 -7.55 5.18
N PHE A 30 -9.11 -8.74 5.78
CA PHE A 30 -8.38 -9.85 5.16
C PHE A 30 -9.06 -10.34 3.89
N GLN A 31 -10.39 -10.49 3.91
CA GLN A 31 -11.13 -10.87 2.71
C GLN A 31 -10.93 -9.85 1.57
N ALA A 32 -10.91 -8.56 1.89
CA ALA A 32 -10.67 -7.52 0.91
C ALA A 32 -9.20 -7.51 0.42
N ASP A 33 -8.22 -7.71 1.30
CA ASP A 33 -6.81 -7.82 0.91
C ASP A 33 -6.56 -9.04 0.02
N ASP A 34 -7.14 -10.20 0.34
CA ASP A 34 -7.03 -11.42 -0.46
C ASP A 34 -7.63 -11.22 -1.86
N GLN A 35 -8.75 -10.49 -1.98
CA GLN A 35 -9.33 -10.12 -3.27
C GLN A 35 -8.43 -9.18 -4.08
N LEU A 36 -7.75 -8.23 -3.42
CA LEU A 36 -6.77 -7.36 -4.08
C LEU A 36 -5.51 -8.11 -4.47
N ALA A 37 -5.05 -9.06 -3.66
CA ALA A 37 -3.90 -9.91 -3.98
C ALA A 37 -4.19 -10.81 -5.18
N ALA A 38 -5.36 -11.47 -5.20
CA ALA A 38 -5.81 -12.28 -6.35
C ALA A 38 -5.97 -11.45 -7.64
N LEU A 39 -6.25 -10.15 -7.52
CA LEU A 39 -6.27 -9.26 -8.69
C LEU A 39 -4.88 -9.11 -9.31
N VAL A 40 -3.82 -9.03 -8.48
CA VAL A 40 -2.44 -8.93 -8.96
C VAL A 40 -2.07 -10.16 -9.79
N GLU A 41 -2.42 -11.35 -9.30
CA GLU A 41 -2.16 -12.62 -10.00
C GLU A 41 -2.89 -12.70 -11.35
N ARG A 42 -4.08 -12.08 -11.45
CA ARG A 42 -4.92 -12.07 -12.65
C ARG A 42 -4.62 -10.91 -13.61
N LEU A 43 -3.60 -10.10 -13.34
CA LEU A 43 -3.22 -9.04 -14.27
C LEU A 43 -2.73 -9.67 -15.59
N PRO A 44 -3.02 -9.04 -16.74
CA PRO A 44 -2.38 -9.43 -18.00
C PRO A 44 -0.85 -9.43 -17.87
N SER A 45 -0.16 -10.34 -18.56
CA SER A 45 1.30 -10.51 -18.48
C SER A 45 2.09 -9.21 -18.68
N HIS A 46 1.64 -8.35 -19.58
CA HIS A 46 2.22 -7.02 -19.84
C HIS A 46 2.03 -5.98 -18.70
N LEU A 47 1.29 -6.34 -17.66
CA LEU A 47 1.08 -5.59 -16.42
C LEU A 47 1.54 -6.37 -15.18
N GLN A 48 1.97 -7.63 -15.33
CA GLN A 48 2.56 -8.44 -14.26
C GLN A 48 4.03 -8.08 -14.07
N ASN A 49 4.56 -8.29 -12.85
CA ASN A 49 5.96 -8.00 -12.54
C ASN A 49 6.95 -8.95 -13.22
N ASP A 50 6.49 -10.10 -13.72
CA ASP A 50 7.32 -11.15 -14.31
C ASP A 50 7.67 -10.93 -15.80
N GLU A 51 7.16 -9.86 -16.41
CA GLU A 51 7.54 -9.48 -17.77
C GLU A 51 9.04 -9.11 -17.80
N PRO A 52 9.84 -9.66 -18.75
CA PRO A 52 11.27 -9.37 -18.85
C PRO A 52 11.49 -7.87 -19.04
N VAL A 53 12.41 -7.30 -18.26
CA VAL A 53 12.69 -5.86 -18.24
C VAL A 53 13.44 -5.48 -19.53
N THR A 54 12.70 -4.99 -20.51
CA THR A 54 13.22 -4.31 -21.71
C THR A 54 13.01 -2.79 -21.59
N PRO A 55 13.78 -1.94 -22.30
CA PRO A 55 13.55 -0.49 -22.31
C PRO A 55 12.11 -0.10 -22.72
N GLU A 56 11.43 -0.87 -23.57
CA GLU A 56 10.02 -0.63 -23.94
C GLU A 56 9.04 -0.98 -22.82
N THR A 57 9.29 -2.07 -22.08
CA THR A 57 8.46 -2.45 -20.92
C THR A 57 8.68 -1.49 -19.74
N GLN A 58 9.91 -0.98 -19.59
CA GLN A 58 10.30 -0.01 -18.58
C GLN A 58 9.71 1.38 -18.87
N ALA A 59 9.32 1.69 -20.11
CA ALA A 59 8.67 2.95 -20.48
C ALA A 59 7.16 3.00 -20.13
N ARG A 60 6.51 1.87 -19.81
CA ARG A 60 5.05 1.83 -19.58
C ARG A 60 4.62 2.42 -18.23
N ASP A 61 4.19 3.68 -18.25
CA ASP A 61 3.54 4.37 -17.13
C ASP A 61 2.37 3.58 -16.50
N ALA A 62 1.60 2.86 -17.32
CA ALA A 62 0.40 2.15 -16.86
C ALA A 62 0.70 1.05 -15.81
N LYS A 63 1.83 0.34 -15.93
CA LYS A 63 2.23 -0.74 -15.01
C LYS A 63 2.57 -0.18 -13.63
N THR A 64 3.36 0.89 -13.58
CA THR A 64 3.72 1.56 -12.32
C THR A 64 2.51 2.19 -11.64
N ARG A 65 1.65 2.89 -12.40
CA ARG A 65 0.43 3.50 -11.85
C ARG A 65 -0.52 2.45 -11.30
N LEU A 66 -0.67 1.32 -11.98
CA LEU A 66 -1.51 0.21 -11.51
C LEU A 66 -0.94 -0.45 -10.26
N ALA A 67 0.37 -0.74 -10.24
CA ALA A 67 1.05 -1.30 -9.08
C ALA A 67 0.93 -0.37 -7.86
N MET A 68 1.22 0.93 -8.02
CA MET A 68 1.06 1.92 -6.95
C MET A 68 -0.38 2.01 -6.47
N THR A 69 -1.36 1.95 -7.38
CA THR A 69 -2.78 1.98 -7.01
C THR A 69 -3.15 0.77 -6.17
N ILE A 70 -2.73 -0.44 -6.58
CA ILE A 70 -3.03 -1.66 -5.84
C ILE A 70 -2.34 -1.62 -4.46
N LEU A 71 -1.05 -1.26 -4.41
CA LEU A 71 -0.31 -1.16 -3.15
C LEU A 71 -0.90 -0.10 -2.22
N TYR A 72 -1.33 1.04 -2.76
CA TYR A 72 -2.04 2.06 -1.99
C TYR A 72 -3.34 1.52 -1.39
N TYR A 73 -4.15 0.78 -2.15
CA TYR A 73 -5.40 0.27 -1.61
C TYR A 73 -5.19 -0.83 -0.59
N ARG A 74 -4.21 -1.71 -0.78
CA ARG A 74 -3.78 -2.67 0.24
C ARG A 74 -3.31 -1.97 1.50
N LEU A 75 -2.48 -0.92 1.38
CA LEU A 75 -2.11 -0.05 2.49
C LEU A 75 -3.35 0.55 3.18
N SER A 76 -4.26 1.15 2.41
CA SER A 76 -5.44 1.85 2.95
C SER A 76 -6.39 0.94 3.71
N ILE A 77 -6.57 -0.29 3.23
CA ILE A 77 -7.48 -1.28 3.82
C ILE A 77 -6.86 -1.90 5.07
N ASN A 78 -5.58 -2.29 5.03
CA ASN A 78 -4.89 -2.83 6.21
C ASN A 78 -4.69 -1.76 7.29
N ARG A 79 -4.61 -0.48 6.91
CA ARG A 79 -4.55 0.64 7.87
C ARG A 79 -5.82 0.76 8.72
N VAL A 80 -6.98 0.29 8.25
CA VAL A 80 -8.21 0.26 9.06
C VAL A 80 -8.02 -0.55 10.35
N LEU A 81 -7.14 -1.56 10.32
CA LEU A 81 -6.87 -2.35 11.52
C LEU A 81 -6.00 -1.58 12.52
N GLN A 82 -5.26 -0.54 12.11
CA GLN A 82 -4.42 0.27 13.00
C GLN A 82 -5.19 0.87 14.16
N THR A 83 -6.42 1.33 13.92
CA THR A 83 -7.27 1.91 14.96
C THR A 83 -7.74 0.87 15.99
N HIS A 84 -7.62 -0.42 15.69
CA HIS A 84 -8.05 -1.53 16.53
C HIS A 84 -6.88 -2.37 17.05
N TRP A 85 -5.64 -1.98 16.77
CA TRP A 85 -4.45 -2.72 17.20
C TRP A 85 -4.33 -2.81 18.72
N ARG A 86 -4.69 -1.74 19.44
CA ARG A 86 -4.58 -1.68 20.91
C ARG A 86 -5.55 -2.62 21.64
N ASP A 87 -6.74 -2.84 21.08
CA ASP A 87 -7.80 -3.63 21.72
C ASP A 87 -7.73 -5.13 21.35
N TRP A 88 -7.01 -5.48 20.27
CA TRP A 88 -7.06 -6.83 19.70
C TRP A 88 -5.68 -7.51 19.56
N LEU A 89 -4.56 -6.77 19.60
CA LEU A 89 -3.35 -7.20 18.88
C LEU A 89 -2.00 -6.77 19.48
N GLU A 90 -1.73 -7.07 20.75
CA GLU A 90 -0.36 -7.39 21.14
C GLU A 90 -0.21 -8.93 21.16
N GLY A 91 0.49 -9.48 20.16
CA GLY A 91 0.92 -10.88 20.15
C GLY A 91 0.14 -11.87 19.26
N SER A 92 -0.92 -11.47 18.55
CA SER A 92 -1.64 -12.38 17.66
C SER A 92 -1.00 -12.49 16.26
N THR A 93 -1.11 -13.66 15.61
CA THR A 93 -0.59 -13.91 14.25
C THR A 93 -1.24 -13.01 13.19
N ASN A 94 -2.52 -12.68 13.37
CA ASN A 94 -3.26 -11.80 12.47
C ASN A 94 -2.75 -10.35 12.52
N TYR A 95 -2.22 -9.93 13.68
CA TYR A 95 -1.56 -8.63 13.82
C TYR A 95 -0.32 -8.55 12.96
N ALA A 96 0.56 -9.53 13.15
CA ALA A 96 1.82 -9.62 12.45
C ALA A 96 1.58 -9.62 10.94
N ARG A 97 0.61 -10.39 10.45
CA ARG A 97 0.20 -10.40 9.05
C ARG A 97 -0.22 -9.02 8.55
N ALA A 98 -1.18 -8.37 9.21
CA ALA A 98 -1.69 -7.06 8.79
C ALA A 98 -0.58 -5.98 8.80
N ARG A 99 0.26 -6.00 9.83
CA ARG A 99 1.40 -5.08 10.01
C ARG A 99 2.44 -5.27 8.89
N ILE A 100 2.81 -6.52 8.60
CA ILE A 100 3.74 -6.85 7.50
C ILE A 100 3.18 -6.37 6.16
N VAL A 101 1.93 -6.69 5.82
CA VAL A 101 1.32 -6.29 4.54
C VAL A 101 1.24 -4.76 4.42
N CYS A 102 0.89 -4.07 5.50
CA CYS A 102 0.81 -2.61 5.54
C CYS A 102 2.18 -1.98 5.21
N PHE A 103 3.24 -2.41 5.90
CA PHE A 103 4.57 -1.83 5.71
C PHE A 103 5.24 -2.25 4.42
N SER A 104 5.10 -3.52 4.00
CA SER A 104 5.60 -3.97 2.71
C SER A 104 4.93 -3.19 1.57
N SER A 105 3.63 -2.89 1.70
CA SER A 105 2.90 -2.07 0.72
C SER A 105 3.38 -0.62 0.73
N ALA A 106 3.63 -0.02 1.90
CA ALA A 106 4.15 1.34 2.01
C ALA A 106 5.56 1.47 1.41
N VAL A 107 6.46 0.53 1.72
CA VAL A 107 7.80 0.45 1.13
C VAL A 107 7.70 0.27 -0.39
N GLY A 108 6.86 -0.64 -0.87
CA GLY A 108 6.63 -0.87 -2.30
C GLY A 108 6.12 0.36 -3.05
N VAL A 109 5.21 1.14 -2.46
CA VAL A 109 4.72 2.42 -3.01
C VAL A 109 5.89 3.39 -3.22
N ILE A 110 6.74 3.55 -2.21
CA ILE A 110 7.85 4.50 -2.26
C ILE A 110 8.90 4.06 -3.29
N HIS A 111 9.30 2.78 -3.29
CA HIS A 111 10.24 2.27 -4.29
C HIS A 111 9.70 2.44 -5.71
N SER A 112 8.40 2.17 -5.92
CA SER A 112 7.77 2.34 -7.23
C SER A 112 7.79 3.81 -7.70
N ALA A 113 7.64 4.76 -6.77
CA ALA A 113 7.71 6.18 -7.07
C ALA A 113 9.14 6.67 -7.38
N VAL A 114 10.13 6.16 -6.64
CA VAL A 114 11.53 6.60 -6.73
C VAL A 114 12.25 5.97 -7.93
N ALA A 115 11.94 4.73 -8.29
CA ALA A 115 12.57 4.00 -9.39
C ALA A 115 12.38 4.64 -10.78
N ARG A 116 11.38 5.52 -10.95
CA ARG A 116 11.07 6.20 -12.23
C ARG A 116 11.36 7.69 -12.19
N SER A 117 12.59 8.06 -11.84
CA SER A 117 13.05 9.46 -11.79
C SER A 117 12.91 10.24 -13.11
N ALA A 118 12.86 9.56 -14.27
CA ALA A 118 12.77 10.20 -15.58
C ALA A 118 11.37 10.76 -15.95
N ASP A 119 10.29 10.24 -15.34
CA ASP A 119 8.89 10.69 -15.58
C ASP A 119 8.29 11.43 -14.35
N ARG A 120 9.14 12.00 -13.49
CA ARG A 120 8.77 12.68 -12.24
C ARG A 120 7.63 13.68 -12.37
N LEU A 121 7.56 14.41 -13.50
CA LEU A 121 6.55 15.44 -13.73
C LEU A 121 5.14 14.85 -13.93
N ARG A 122 5.02 13.65 -14.50
CA ARG A 122 3.72 12.98 -14.74
C ARG A 122 3.22 12.20 -13.52
N LEU A 123 4.15 11.68 -12.71
CA LEU A 123 3.87 11.03 -11.43
C LEU A 123 3.72 12.02 -10.26
N ARG A 124 3.75 13.34 -10.54
CA ARG A 124 3.53 14.41 -9.57
C ARG A 124 2.11 14.97 -9.55
N SER A 125 1.14 14.30 -10.18
CA SER A 125 -0.25 14.66 -9.90
C SER A 125 -0.48 14.55 -8.40
N TRP A 126 -1.31 15.46 -7.87
CA TRP A 126 -1.60 15.54 -6.44
C TRP A 126 -1.93 14.17 -5.83
N ASP A 127 -2.66 13.34 -6.56
CA ASP A 127 -3.05 12.00 -6.15
C ASP A 127 -1.83 11.10 -5.86
N PHE A 128 -0.82 11.09 -6.73
CA PHE A 128 0.39 10.26 -6.52
C PHE A 128 1.25 10.79 -5.38
N ALA A 129 1.37 12.11 -5.25
CA ALA A 129 2.08 12.72 -4.11
C ALA A 129 1.40 12.35 -2.78
N MET A 130 0.07 12.36 -2.72
CA MET A 130 -0.68 11.97 -1.53
C MET A 130 -0.52 10.48 -1.19
N VAL A 131 -0.44 9.61 -2.19
CA VAL A 131 -0.15 8.18 -2.00
C VAL A 131 1.23 7.98 -1.37
N VAL A 132 2.27 8.62 -1.92
CA VAL A 132 3.64 8.54 -1.40
C VAL A 132 3.75 9.15 0.00
N PHE A 133 3.11 10.29 0.24
CA PHE A 133 3.04 10.92 1.55
C PHE A 133 2.38 10.02 2.60
N SER A 134 1.23 9.40 2.26
CA SER A 134 0.54 8.47 3.16
C SER A 134 1.42 7.25 3.50
N ALA A 135 2.14 6.71 2.51
CA ALA A 135 3.08 5.61 2.74
C ALA A 135 4.25 6.03 3.65
N ALA A 136 4.86 7.19 3.39
CA ALA A 136 5.97 7.71 4.16
C ALA A 136 5.58 7.99 5.62
N ILE A 137 4.42 8.62 5.88
CA ILE A 137 3.93 8.83 7.25
C ILE A 137 3.68 7.50 7.96
N THR A 138 3.12 6.51 7.27
CA THR A 138 2.83 5.20 7.88
C THR A 138 4.13 4.55 8.39
N LEU A 139 5.21 4.61 7.60
CA LEU A 139 6.51 4.11 8.01
C LEU A 139 7.18 4.99 9.08
N ALA A 140 7.05 6.31 8.99
CA ALA A 140 7.65 7.23 9.96
C ALA A 140 7.05 7.07 11.37
N LEU A 141 5.73 6.91 11.47
CA LEU A 141 5.06 6.63 12.75
C LEU A 141 5.51 5.30 13.35
N GLU A 142 5.75 4.30 12.50
CA GLU A 142 6.25 3.01 12.94
C GLU A 142 7.70 3.10 13.46
N VAL A 143 8.58 3.78 12.74
CA VAL A 143 9.97 4.01 13.17
C VAL A 143 10.02 4.79 14.48
N GLN A 144 9.10 5.73 14.69
CA GLN A 144 9.02 6.50 15.94
C GLN A 144 8.52 5.66 17.12
N GLY A 145 7.59 4.73 16.88
CA GLY A 145 6.99 3.88 17.91
C GLY A 145 7.77 2.59 18.21
N SER A 146 8.64 2.16 17.30
CA SER A 146 9.43 0.93 17.44
C SER A 146 10.80 1.20 18.07
N THR A 147 11.18 0.38 19.05
CA THR A 147 12.54 0.37 19.60
C THR A 147 13.54 -0.26 18.62
N GLU A 148 13.04 -1.09 17.71
CA GLU A 148 13.81 -1.74 16.66
C GLU A 148 13.79 -0.85 15.40
N GLN A 149 14.93 -0.21 15.11
CA GLN A 149 15.09 0.57 13.88
C GLN A 149 15.25 -0.38 12.70
N ILE A 150 14.15 -0.61 11.98
CA ILE A 150 14.19 -1.33 10.72
C ILE A 150 14.79 -0.38 9.67
N SER A 151 16.08 -0.58 9.38
CA SER A 151 16.87 0.25 8.44
C SER A 151 16.16 0.49 7.11
N GLN A 152 15.47 -0.54 6.58
CA GLN A 152 14.66 -0.43 5.37
C GLN A 152 13.54 0.63 5.44
N PHE A 153 12.90 0.80 6.60
CA PHE A 153 11.83 1.80 6.76
C PHE A 153 12.39 3.21 6.80
N VAL A 154 13.53 3.40 7.45
CA VAL A 154 14.24 4.69 7.51
C VAL A 154 14.65 5.13 6.10
N GLU A 155 15.25 4.23 5.32
CA GLU A 155 15.64 4.50 3.94
C GLU A 155 14.45 4.86 3.06
N ALA A 156 13.34 4.11 3.18
CA ALA A 156 12.12 4.40 2.46
C ALA A 156 11.52 5.76 2.84
N VAL A 157 11.49 6.13 4.13
CA VAL A 157 11.00 7.45 4.58
C VAL A 157 11.85 8.57 3.99
N ILE A 158 13.18 8.43 3.99
CA ILE A 158 14.09 9.42 3.38
C ILE A 158 13.82 9.54 1.88
N ALA A 159 13.73 8.41 1.17
CA ALA A 159 13.49 8.40 -0.27
C ALA A 159 12.12 9.02 -0.64
N GLY A 160 11.07 8.74 0.13
CA GLY A 160 9.76 9.35 -0.04
C GLY A 160 9.77 10.86 0.20
N LYS A 161 10.50 11.33 1.22
CA LYS A 161 10.69 12.76 1.50
C LYS A 161 11.38 13.47 0.32
N GLU A 162 12.44 12.90 -0.22
CA GLU A 162 13.17 13.50 -1.34
C GLU A 162 12.32 13.51 -2.64
N PHE A 163 11.51 12.48 -2.88
CA PHE A 163 10.54 12.47 -3.98
C PHE A 163 9.53 13.63 -3.89
N LEU A 164 9.00 13.87 -2.68
CA LEU A 164 7.97 14.89 -2.43
C LEU A 164 8.52 16.33 -2.51
N LYS A 165 9.78 16.56 -2.14
CA LYS A 165 10.41 17.90 -2.16
C LYS A 165 10.61 18.48 -3.56
N GLY A 166 10.83 17.64 -4.55
CA GLY A 166 11.15 18.11 -5.90
C GLY A 166 12.48 18.79 -6.06
N SER A 167 13.52 17.97 -6.07
CA SER A 167 14.69 18.19 -6.91
C SER A 167 14.36 18.05 -8.40
#